data_AF-A0A838VTY1-F1
#
_entry.id   AF-A0A838VTY1-F1
#
_cell.length_a   1.000
_cell.length_b   1.000
_cell.length_c   1.000
_cell.angle_alpha   90.00
_cell.angle_beta   90.00
_cell.angle_gamma   90.00
#
_symmetry.space_group_name_H-M   'P 1'
#
loop_
_entity.id
_entity.type
_entity.pdbx_description
1 polymer ?
#
loop_
_entity_poly.entity_id
_entity_poly.type
_entity_poly.pdbx_seq_one_letter_code
_entity_poly.pdbx_strand_id
1 'polypeptide(L)'
;MVLLLAGCQAKSPAPDEAEKKVSLPVVVVQRQNLPLEVKITGTVSAPPNTNVKISPAAAGKLAEVTVVAGQQVSKGQVIARLDNRQSLAQVNQATAALRSSQAGVAQARINLTQAQQSLAQQRQLYSSPNGSSPVLRQGEAGVAQGRANLVLEQQSSRRY
;
A
#
# COMPACT_ATOMS: atom_id res chain seq x y z
N MET A 1 5.60 -117.21 31.36
CA MET A 1 6.59 -118.30 31.35
C MET A 1 7.97 -117.68 31.54
N VAL A 2 8.59 -117.93 32.71
CA VAL A 2 10.05 -117.98 32.99
C VAL A 2 10.79 -116.61 32.93
N LEU A 3 11.18 -115.99 34.07
CA LEU A 3 12.47 -116.15 34.82
C LEU A 3 13.70 -115.93 33.90
N LEU A 4 14.75 -115.15 34.16
CA LEU A 4 15.55 -114.79 35.34
C LEU A 4 16.55 -113.71 34.80
N LEU A 5 17.12 -112.75 35.56
CA LEU A 5 18.37 -112.89 36.30
C LEU A 5 18.76 -111.53 36.94
N ALA A 6 19.37 -111.62 38.12
CA ALA A 6 19.78 -110.56 39.03
C ALA A 6 21.13 -109.89 38.67
N GLY A 7 21.41 -108.75 39.32
CA GLY A 7 22.78 -108.23 39.45
C GLY A 7 22.89 -106.79 39.94
N CYS A 8 22.91 -106.57 41.27
CA CYS A 8 23.42 -105.37 41.92
C CYS A 8 24.88 -105.08 41.55
N GLN A 9 25.30 -103.82 41.53
CA GLN A 9 26.57 -103.37 42.13
C GLN A 9 26.51 -101.87 42.48
N ALA A 10 26.93 -101.58 43.71
CA ALA A 10 26.91 -100.27 44.34
C ALA A 10 28.16 -99.44 44.02
N LYS A 11 27.98 -98.13 43.83
CA LYS A 11 29.04 -97.13 43.99
C LYS A 11 28.42 -95.76 44.32
N SER A 12 28.52 -95.35 45.58
CA SER A 12 28.45 -93.96 46.01
C SER A 12 29.85 -93.54 46.47
N PRO A 13 30.31 -92.36 46.05
CA PRO A 13 30.54 -91.24 46.98
C PRO A 13 30.16 -89.91 46.29
N ALA A 14 29.94 -88.75 46.91
CA ALA A 14 29.98 -88.23 48.27
C ALA A 14 29.13 -86.92 48.23
N PRO A 15 28.77 -86.34 49.39
CA PRO A 15 27.83 -85.22 49.48
C PRO A 15 28.54 -83.89 49.29
N ASP A 16 28.20 -83.15 48.24
CA ASP A 16 28.58 -81.75 48.08
C ASP A 16 27.39 -80.84 48.40
N GLU A 17 27.71 -79.91 49.28
CA GLU A 17 26.91 -78.91 49.94
C GLU A 17 25.85 -78.27 49.03
N ALA A 18 24.63 -78.19 49.57
CA ALA A 18 23.54 -77.40 49.01
C ALA A 18 23.96 -75.92 49.03
N GLU A 19 24.64 -75.51 47.99
CA GLU A 19 25.02 -74.13 47.72
C GLU A 19 23.74 -73.31 47.62
N LYS A 20 23.51 -72.44 48.62
CA LYS A 20 22.36 -71.55 48.72
C LYS A 20 22.35 -70.62 47.51
N LYS A 21 21.67 -71.02 46.44
CA LYS A 21 21.53 -70.22 45.23
C LYS A 21 20.77 -68.95 45.56
N VAL A 22 21.51 -67.86 45.71
CA VAL A 22 20.96 -66.52 45.83
C VAL A 22 20.35 -66.18 44.47
N SER A 23 19.02 -66.21 44.40
CA SER A 23 18.28 -65.80 43.21
C SER A 23 18.34 -64.28 43.10
N LEU A 24 19.26 -63.80 42.28
CA LEU A 24 19.34 -62.39 41.93
C LEU A 24 18.44 -62.14 40.71
N PRO A 25 17.60 -61.09 40.71
CA PRO A 25 16.83 -60.73 39.53
C PRO A 25 17.80 -60.31 38.41
N VAL A 26 17.86 -61.10 37.34
CA VAL A 26 18.66 -60.81 36.15
C VAL A 26 17.73 -60.46 34.98
N VAL A 27 18.10 -59.43 34.23
CA VAL A 27 17.38 -58.96 33.04
C VAL A 27 18.29 -59.13 31.82
N VAL A 28 17.76 -59.73 30.76
CA VAL A 28 18.47 -59.91 29.49
C VAL A 28 18.44 -58.60 28.71
N VAL A 29 19.61 -58.05 28.38
CA VAL A 29 19.73 -56.81 27.60
C VAL A 29 19.76 -57.10 26.10
N GLN A 30 19.04 -56.30 25.32
CA GLN A 30 19.05 -56.37 23.85
C GLN A 30 19.47 -55.02 23.27
N ARG A 31 20.35 -55.04 22.27
CA ARG A 31 20.71 -53.82 21.54
C ARG A 31 19.51 -53.37 20.72
N GLN A 32 19.02 -52.18 21.02
CA GLN A 32 17.99 -51.50 20.23
C GLN A 32 18.39 -50.04 20.02
N ASN A 33 17.98 -49.46 18.90
CA ASN A 33 18.13 -48.03 18.67
C ASN A 33 17.05 -47.29 19.46
N LEU A 34 17.44 -46.48 20.45
CA LEU A 34 16.52 -45.60 21.16
C LEU A 34 16.51 -44.23 20.45
N PRO A 35 15.34 -43.74 20.00
CA PRO A 35 15.25 -42.36 19.53
C PRO A 35 15.50 -41.42 20.71
N LEU A 36 16.44 -40.50 20.54
CA LEU A 36 16.71 -39.47 21.53
C LEU A 36 15.71 -38.33 21.32
N GLU A 37 14.69 -38.27 22.18
CA GLU A 37 13.70 -37.19 22.13
C GLU A 37 14.21 -35.95 22.84
N VAL A 38 14.35 -34.85 22.10
CA VAL A 38 14.68 -33.54 22.65
C VAL A 38 13.42 -32.68 22.61
N LYS A 39 12.88 -32.36 23.79
CA LYS A 39 11.73 -31.45 23.92
C LYS A 39 12.22 -30.01 23.85
N ILE A 40 11.80 -29.30 22.80
CA ILE A 40 12.11 -27.90 22.57
C ILE A 40 10.81 -27.11 22.61
N THR A 41 10.78 -26.03 23.38
CA THR A 41 9.70 -25.05 23.34
C THR A 41 10.06 -23.99 22.30
N GLY A 42 9.13 -23.71 21.40
CA GLY A 42 9.31 -22.70 20.35
C GLY A 42 8.00 -21.94 20.12
N THR A 43 8.11 -20.67 19.78
CA THR A 43 6.96 -19.82 19.46
C THR A 43 6.69 -19.90 17.97
N VAL A 44 5.48 -20.33 17.58
CA VAL A 44 5.05 -20.29 16.18
C VAL A 44 4.55 -18.87 15.89
N SER A 45 5.32 -18.13 15.11
CA SER A 45 4.93 -16.80 14.61
C SER A 45 4.60 -16.89 13.13
N ALA A 46 3.66 -16.06 12.67
CA ALA A 46 3.39 -15.91 11.25
C ALA A 46 4.67 -15.48 10.51
N PRO A 47 4.86 -15.89 9.23
CA PRO A 47 6.01 -15.50 8.44
C PRO A 47 6.24 -13.98 8.47
N PRO A 48 7.50 -13.53 8.42
CA PRO A 48 7.78 -12.10 8.29
C PRO A 48 7.01 -11.53 7.10
N ASN A 49 6.41 -10.35 7.26
CA ASN A 49 5.51 -9.66 6.32
C ASN A 49 4.02 -10.07 6.35
N THR A 50 3.58 -10.93 7.27
CA THR A 50 2.15 -11.25 7.42
C THR A 50 1.40 -10.25 8.30
N ASN A 51 2.11 -9.50 9.16
CA ASN A 51 1.53 -8.50 10.05
C ASN A 51 1.96 -7.10 9.63
N VAL A 52 1.02 -6.26 9.20
CA VAL A 52 1.26 -4.89 8.75
C VAL A 52 0.31 -3.95 9.48
N LYS A 53 0.84 -2.86 10.02
CA LYS A 53 0.04 -1.77 10.60
C LYS A 53 -0.35 -0.80 9.49
N ILE A 54 -1.65 -0.65 9.26
CA ILE A 54 -2.20 0.28 8.28
C ILE A 54 -2.61 1.56 9.01
N SER A 55 -2.01 2.69 8.62
CA SER A 55 -2.31 4.01 9.16
C SER A 55 -2.57 5.00 8.03
N PRO A 56 -3.51 5.95 8.19
CA PRO A 56 -3.67 7.06 7.26
C PRO A 56 -2.39 7.88 7.10
N ALA A 57 -2.09 8.32 5.88
CA ALA A 57 -1.01 9.26 5.61
C ALA A 57 -1.37 10.71 5.99
N ALA A 58 -2.66 11.05 5.99
CA ALA A 58 -3.17 12.37 6.33
C ALA A 58 -3.83 12.36 7.72
N ALA A 59 -3.63 13.44 8.48
CA ALA A 59 -4.35 13.66 9.73
C ALA A 59 -5.82 14.02 9.44
N GLY A 60 -6.74 13.38 10.13
CA GLY A 60 -8.17 13.61 9.95
C GLY A 60 -9.00 12.81 10.94
N LYS A 61 -10.29 13.16 11.04
CA LYS A 61 -11.24 12.38 11.83
C LYS A 61 -11.66 11.14 11.04
N LEU A 62 -11.77 10.01 11.71
CA LEU A 62 -12.33 8.79 11.11
C LEU A 62 -13.83 8.99 10.92
N ALA A 63 -14.32 8.92 9.69
CA ALA A 63 -15.75 9.06 9.39
C ALA A 63 -16.47 7.71 9.54
N GLU A 64 -15.89 6.66 8.98
CA GLU A 64 -16.47 5.31 9.01
C GLU A 64 -15.39 4.23 8.88
N VAL A 65 -15.67 3.07 9.46
CA VAL A 65 -14.91 1.83 9.26
C VAL A 65 -15.84 0.85 8.56
N THR A 66 -15.41 0.33 7.42
CA THR A 66 -16.25 -0.48 6.52
C THR A 66 -16.05 -1.99 6.74
N VAL A 67 -15.10 -2.37 7.58
CA VAL A 67 -14.73 -3.77 7.84
C VAL A 67 -14.77 -4.12 9.31
N VAL A 68 -15.03 -5.38 9.61
CA VAL A 68 -15.08 -5.92 10.98
C VAL A 68 -13.83 -6.75 11.26
N ALA A 69 -13.43 -6.84 12.54
CA ALA A 69 -12.30 -7.68 12.95
C ALA A 69 -12.48 -9.14 12.51
N GLY A 70 -11.45 -9.70 11.88
CA GLY A 70 -11.45 -11.07 11.35
C GLY A 70 -12.02 -11.22 9.93
N GLN A 71 -12.56 -10.15 9.34
CA GLN A 71 -13.02 -10.15 7.96
C GLN A 71 -11.82 -10.16 6.98
N GLN A 72 -11.88 -11.04 5.98
CA GLN A 72 -10.90 -11.05 4.89
C GLN A 72 -11.11 -9.84 3.97
N VAL A 73 -10.02 -9.17 3.60
CA VAL A 73 -10.03 -8.00 2.72
C VAL A 73 -9.14 -8.22 1.50
N SER A 74 -9.55 -7.70 0.35
CA SER A 74 -8.77 -7.77 -0.88
C SER A 74 -7.88 -6.53 -1.05
N LYS A 75 -6.81 -6.66 -1.85
CA LYS A 75 -5.94 -5.52 -2.19
C LYS A 75 -6.76 -4.42 -2.86
N GLY A 76 -6.69 -3.19 -2.33
CA GLY A 76 -7.40 -2.02 -2.84
C GLY A 76 -8.81 -1.84 -2.26
N GLN A 77 -9.29 -2.75 -1.42
CA GLN A 77 -10.56 -2.58 -0.74
C GLN A 77 -10.49 -1.44 0.28
N VAL A 78 -11.53 -0.60 0.30
CA VAL A 78 -11.67 0.47 1.28
C VAL A 78 -12.05 -0.15 2.63
N ILE A 79 -11.18 0.02 3.62
CA ILE A 79 -11.39 -0.51 4.99
C ILE A 79 -11.89 0.57 5.95
N ALA A 80 -11.60 1.83 5.68
CA ALA A 80 -12.04 2.97 6.46
C ALA A 80 -12.01 4.24 5.61
N ARG A 81 -12.86 5.21 5.94
CA ARG A 81 -12.89 6.53 5.31
C ARG A 81 -12.71 7.62 6.35
N LEU A 82 -11.91 8.62 5.99
CA LEU A 82 -11.68 9.82 6.80
C LEU A 82 -12.70 10.89 6.40
N ASP A 83 -13.03 11.76 7.35
CA ASP A 83 -13.81 12.97 7.10
C ASP A 83 -12.98 13.90 6.20
N ASN A 84 -13.41 14.01 4.95
CA ASN A 84 -12.73 14.77 3.91
C ASN A 84 -13.41 16.11 3.61
N ARG A 85 -14.35 16.59 4.45
CA ARG A 85 -15.09 17.82 4.18
C ARG A 85 -14.19 19.03 4.00
N GLN A 86 -13.16 19.18 4.83
CA GLN A 86 -12.20 20.27 4.72
C GLN A 86 -11.34 20.16 3.46
N SER A 87 -10.88 18.96 3.12
CA SER A 87 -10.14 18.72 1.88
C SER A 87 -10.99 18.99 0.64
N LEU A 88 -12.26 18.57 0.65
CA LEU A 88 -13.21 18.87 -0.43
C LEU A 88 -13.48 20.37 -0.56
N ALA A 89 -13.62 21.09 0.56
CA ALA A 89 -13.77 22.53 0.55
C ALA A 89 -12.55 23.23 -0.09
N GLN A 90 -11.33 22.79 0.25
CA GLN A 90 -10.10 23.29 -0.35
C GLN A 90 -10.02 23.01 -1.87
N VAL A 91 -10.38 21.80 -2.30
CA VAL A 91 -10.45 21.45 -3.73
C VAL A 91 -11.49 22.32 -4.45
N ASN A 92 -12.65 22.53 -3.85
CA ASN A 92 -13.71 23.38 -4.41
C ASN A 92 -13.25 24.84 -4.53
N GLN A 93 -12.57 25.37 -3.51
CA GLN A 93 -12.00 26.71 -3.52
C GLN A 93 -10.94 26.86 -4.62
N ALA A 94 -10.02 25.89 -4.74
CA ALA A 94 -9.01 25.89 -5.79
C ALA A 94 -9.63 25.80 -7.19
N THR A 95 -10.66 24.96 -7.35
CA THR A 95 -11.41 24.82 -8.61
C THR A 95 -12.12 26.12 -8.98
N ALA A 96 -12.72 26.81 -8.00
CA ALA A 96 -13.36 28.10 -8.22
C ALA A 96 -12.34 29.18 -8.62
N ALA A 97 -11.17 29.21 -7.98
CA ALA A 97 -10.07 30.11 -8.33
C ALA A 97 -9.57 29.85 -9.77
N LEU A 98 -9.41 28.57 -10.15
CA LEU A 98 -9.04 28.19 -11.51
C LEU A 98 -10.07 28.68 -12.54
N ARG A 99 -11.37 28.45 -12.28
CA ARG A 99 -12.45 28.94 -13.16
C ARG A 99 -12.45 30.46 -13.28
N SER A 100 -12.21 31.17 -12.18
CA SER A 100 -12.11 32.64 -12.19
C SER A 100 -10.94 33.12 -13.05
N SER A 101 -9.77 32.48 -12.95
CA SER A 101 -8.61 32.83 -13.77
C SER A 101 -8.84 32.50 -15.24
N GLN A 102 -9.47 31.36 -15.55
CA GLN A 102 -9.86 31.02 -16.93
C GLN A 102 -10.84 32.04 -17.51
N ALA A 103 -11.81 32.51 -16.72
CA ALA A 103 -12.72 33.58 -17.12
C ALA A 103 -11.98 34.90 -17.36
N GLY A 104 -10.99 35.23 -16.54
CA GLY A 104 -10.10 36.37 -16.74
C GLY A 104 -9.37 36.31 -18.09
N VAL A 105 -8.76 35.16 -18.41
CA VAL A 105 -8.10 34.94 -19.71
C VAL A 105 -9.10 35.09 -20.85
N ALA A 106 -10.30 34.54 -20.73
CA ALA A 106 -11.35 34.65 -21.74
C ALA A 106 -11.75 36.12 -21.95
N GLN A 107 -11.93 36.89 -20.87
CA GLN A 107 -12.25 38.32 -20.95
C GLN A 107 -11.12 39.12 -21.61
N ALA A 108 -9.86 38.85 -21.26
CA ALA A 108 -8.71 39.50 -21.87
C ALA A 108 -8.62 39.20 -23.38
N ARG A 109 -8.95 37.98 -23.81
CA ARG A 109 -9.05 37.62 -25.24
C ARG A 109 -10.14 38.42 -25.94
N ILE A 110 -11.33 38.52 -25.35
CA ILE A 110 -12.45 39.29 -25.90
C ILE A 110 -12.04 40.76 -26.07
N ASN A 111 -11.42 41.37 -25.06
CA ASN A 111 -10.96 42.76 -25.11
C ASN A 111 -9.92 42.96 -26.23
N LEU A 112 -8.99 42.02 -26.41
CA LEU A 112 -8.02 42.05 -27.50
C LEU A 112 -8.70 41.96 -28.87
N THR A 113 -9.67 41.06 -29.04
CA THR A 113 -10.42 40.93 -30.30
C THR A 113 -11.19 42.21 -30.62
N GLN A 114 -11.83 42.84 -29.62
CA GLN A 114 -12.52 44.12 -29.82
C GLN A 114 -11.56 45.23 -30.24
N ALA A 115 -10.38 45.34 -29.61
CA ALA A 115 -9.36 46.31 -29.99
C ALA A 115 -8.81 46.08 -31.41
N GLN A 116 -8.70 44.82 -31.84
CA GLN A 116 -8.29 44.49 -33.21
C GLN A 116 -9.36 44.86 -34.23
N GLN A 117 -10.62 44.62 -33.91
CA GLN A 117 -11.76 44.99 -34.76
C GLN A 117 -11.87 46.51 -34.92
N SER A 118 -11.72 47.28 -33.84
CA SER A 118 -11.76 48.74 -33.92
C SER A 118 -10.60 49.30 -34.76
N LEU A 119 -9.39 48.75 -34.63
CA LEU A 119 -8.26 49.11 -35.49
C LEU A 119 -8.53 48.76 -36.96
N ALA A 120 -9.12 47.59 -37.24
CA ALA A 120 -9.47 47.19 -38.59
C ALA A 120 -10.50 48.14 -39.23
N GLN A 121 -11.52 48.55 -38.48
CA GLN A 121 -12.50 49.54 -38.93
C GLN A 121 -11.85 50.89 -39.22
N GLN A 122 -10.97 51.38 -38.33
CA GLN A 122 -10.23 52.63 -38.54
C GLN A 122 -9.37 52.54 -39.82
N ARG A 123 -8.66 51.44 -40.03
CA ARG A 123 -7.85 51.25 -41.25
C ARG A 123 -8.68 51.31 -42.54
N GLN A 124 -9.91 50.79 -42.51
CA GLN A 124 -10.82 50.89 -43.65
C GLN A 124 -11.25 52.33 -43.91
N LEU A 125 -11.60 53.08 -42.86
CA LEU A 125 -12.04 54.47 -42.96
C LEU A 125 -10.93 55.44 -43.40
N TYR A 126 -9.69 55.22 -42.95
CA TYR A 126 -8.55 56.09 -43.21
C TYR A 126 -7.62 55.60 -44.34
N SER A 127 -8.15 54.77 -45.25
CA SER A 127 -7.43 54.25 -46.44
C SER A 127 -7.12 55.30 -47.52
N SER A 128 -7.57 56.56 -47.33
CA SER A 128 -7.30 57.68 -48.24
C SER A 128 -5.88 58.24 -48.03
N PRO A 129 -5.16 58.68 -49.09
CA PRO A 129 -3.76 59.13 -49.02
C PRO A 129 -3.44 60.28 -48.04
N ASN A 130 -4.46 60.99 -47.53
CA ASN A 130 -4.32 62.07 -46.55
C ASN A 130 -4.84 61.68 -45.14
N GLY A 131 -5.19 60.40 -44.92
CA GLY A 131 -5.75 59.86 -43.68
C GLY A 131 -4.72 59.83 -42.54
N SER A 132 -5.11 60.35 -41.38
CA SER A 132 -4.22 60.78 -40.29
C SER A 132 -3.47 59.64 -39.59
N SER A 133 -2.14 59.67 -39.63
CA SER A 133 -1.24 58.74 -38.91
C SER A 133 -1.40 58.64 -37.38
N PRO A 134 -1.90 59.66 -36.63
CA PRO A 134 -2.05 59.54 -35.18
C PRO A 134 -3.13 58.54 -34.74
N VAL A 135 -4.24 58.44 -35.48
CA VAL A 135 -5.39 57.59 -35.10
C VAL A 135 -5.02 56.11 -35.20
N LEU A 136 -4.32 55.72 -36.27
CA LEU A 136 -3.84 54.34 -36.46
C LEU A 136 -2.83 53.93 -35.39
N ARG A 137 -1.89 54.83 -35.02
CA ARG A 137 -0.94 54.58 -33.93
C ARG A 137 -1.65 54.38 -32.59
N GLN A 138 -2.72 55.13 -32.33
CA GLN A 138 -3.52 54.97 -31.12
C GLN A 138 -4.24 53.62 -31.09
N GLY A 139 -4.84 53.18 -32.20
CA GLY A 139 -5.46 51.86 -32.30
C GLY A 139 -4.44 50.72 -32.14
N GLU A 140 -3.26 50.84 -32.75
CA GLU A 140 -2.16 49.88 -32.58
C GLU A 140 -1.66 49.81 -31.14
N ALA A 141 -1.55 50.94 -30.46
CA ALA A 141 -1.22 50.99 -29.03
C ALA A 141 -2.30 50.28 -28.18
N GLY A 142 -3.58 50.45 -28.52
CA GLY A 142 -4.68 49.73 -27.85
C GLY A 142 -4.60 48.21 -28.05
N VAL A 143 -4.27 47.74 -29.25
CA VAL A 143 -4.04 46.31 -29.52
C VAL A 143 -2.81 45.80 -28.76
N ALA A 144 -1.72 46.58 -28.72
CA ALA A 144 -0.52 46.22 -27.97
C ALA A 144 -0.81 46.08 -26.47
N GLN A 145 -1.59 47.00 -25.89
CA GLN A 145 -2.03 46.94 -24.49
C GLN A 145 -2.92 45.72 -24.24
N GLY A 146 -3.88 45.43 -25.14
CA GLY A 146 -4.72 44.24 -25.04
C GLY A 146 -3.92 42.93 -25.08
N ARG A 147 -2.87 42.86 -25.92
CA ARG A 147 -1.96 41.71 -25.98
C ARG A 147 -1.15 41.57 -24.68
N ALA A 148 -0.65 42.67 -24.15
CA ALA A 148 0.07 42.67 -22.87
C ALA A 148 -0.81 42.13 -21.74
N ASN A 149 -2.05 42.62 -21.63
CA ASN A 149 -3.00 42.15 -20.62
C ASN A 149 -3.32 40.65 -20.77
N LEU A 150 -3.48 40.16 -22.00
CA LEU A 150 -3.70 38.73 -22.26
C LEU A 150 -2.51 37.88 -21.82
N VAL A 151 -1.28 38.32 -22.07
CA VAL A 151 -0.08 37.58 -21.66
C VAL A 151 0.05 37.55 -20.14
N LEU A 152 -0.23 38.67 -19.45
CA LEU A 152 -0.23 38.72 -17.99
C LEU A 152 -1.25 37.74 -17.39
N GLU A 153 -2.45 37.69 -17.95
CA GLU A 153 -3.51 36.80 -17.47
C GLU A 153 -3.23 35.32 -17.79
N GLN A 154 -2.55 35.04 -18.90
CA GLN A 154 -2.08 33.69 -19.22
C GLN A 154 -0.94 33.24 -18.28
N GLN A 155 -0.05 34.16 -17.89
CA GLN A 155 1.02 33.87 -16.96
C GLN A 155 0.47 33.62 -15.54
N SER A 156 -0.51 34.41 -15.11
CA SER A 156 -1.19 34.19 -13.82
C SER A 156 -1.95 32.86 -13.83
N SER A 157 -2.60 32.49 -14.94
CA SER A 157 -3.29 31.20 -15.07
C SER A 157 -2.35 30.00 -15.05
N ARG A 158 -1.11 30.10 -15.57
CA ARG A 158 -0.13 28.99 -15.56
C ARG A 158 0.53 28.73 -14.21
N ARG A 159 0.41 29.67 -13.27
CA ARG A 159 0.96 29.56 -11.92
C ARG A 159 0.09 28.67 -11.01
N TYR A 160 -1.13 28.36 -11.42
CA TYR A 160 -2.07 27.45 -10.77
C TYR A 160 -2.07 26.09 -11.45
#